data_AF-A0A8J5NHM8-F1
#
_entry.id   AF-A0A8J5NHM8-F1
#
_cell.length_a   1.000
_cell.length_b   1.000
_cell.length_c   1.000
_cell.angle_alpha   90.00
_cell.angle_beta   90.00
_cell.angle_gamma   90.00
#
_symmetry.space_group_name_H-M   'P 1'
#
loop_
_entity.id
_entity.type
_entity.pdbx_description
1 polymer ?
#
loop_
_entity_poly.entity_id
_entity_poly.type
_entity_poly.pdbx_seq_one_letter_code
_entity_poly.pdbx_strand_id
1 'polypeptide(L)'
;MPSFAKAIPTSLAVIAAYAQWVNALGCYSGGLGFNNLHGGDNNNDLTEEVKNDIHTTCTKAAGKTIKPSEPFWLCTNWERNQSPNPDCFSNCIDGCNALDENVRWGCLLGCDSNCGAIEGGFNHIDWAIEVRDGQAEKAISYEQCSEAFNTELGGCHAGSEQNHFDFWFRIDPNRDACP
;
A
#
# COMPACT_ATOMS: atom_id res chain seq x y z
N MET A 1 59.18 -15.71 -22.32
CA MET A 1 58.06 -16.69 -22.21
C MET A 1 56.80 -15.89 -21.95
N PRO A 2 55.77 -16.01 -22.80
CA PRO A 2 54.68 -15.05 -22.86
C PRO A 2 53.60 -15.28 -21.79
N SER A 3 52.99 -14.17 -21.39
CA SER A 3 51.81 -14.06 -20.54
C SER A 3 50.61 -14.78 -21.16
N PHE A 4 49.96 -15.66 -20.39
CA PHE A 4 48.65 -16.20 -20.77
C PHE A 4 47.57 -15.16 -20.42
N ALA A 5 47.27 -14.29 -21.38
CA ALA A 5 45.98 -13.62 -21.42
C ALA A 5 44.90 -14.70 -21.56
N LYS A 6 44.01 -14.81 -20.57
CA LYS A 6 42.85 -15.71 -20.67
C LYS A 6 41.81 -15.03 -21.55
N ALA A 7 41.69 -15.53 -22.78
CA ALA A 7 40.68 -15.14 -23.74
C ALA A 7 39.28 -15.42 -23.20
N ILE A 8 38.40 -14.45 -23.42
CA ILE A 8 36.96 -14.49 -23.18
C ILE A 8 36.33 -15.43 -24.22
N PRO A 9 35.54 -16.45 -23.83
CA PRO A 9 34.62 -17.07 -24.77
C PRO A 9 33.36 -16.22 -24.84
N THR A 10 33.24 -15.50 -25.94
CA THR A 10 31.98 -15.02 -26.51
C THR A 10 31.10 -16.23 -26.81
N SER A 11 30.03 -16.41 -26.05
CA SER A 11 28.88 -17.18 -26.51
C SER A 11 27.60 -16.45 -26.13
N LEU A 12 27.05 -15.74 -27.13
CA LEU A 12 25.64 -15.42 -27.23
C LEU A 12 24.84 -16.72 -27.16
N ALA A 13 24.44 -17.13 -25.97
CA ALA A 13 23.37 -18.10 -25.79
C ALA A 13 22.83 -17.99 -24.36
N VAL A 14 21.71 -17.28 -24.25
CA VAL A 14 20.61 -17.63 -23.36
C VAL A 14 20.97 -17.70 -21.87
N ILE A 15 21.14 -16.53 -21.26
CA ILE A 15 20.34 -16.27 -20.07
C ILE A 15 19.40 -15.17 -20.50
N ALA A 16 18.19 -15.60 -20.86
CA ALA A 16 17.05 -14.72 -20.96
C ALA A 16 17.17 -13.74 -19.80
N ALA A 17 17.23 -12.45 -20.13
CA ALA A 17 16.99 -11.41 -19.17
C ALA A 17 15.68 -11.78 -18.50
N TYR A 18 15.78 -12.42 -17.34
CA TYR A 18 14.78 -12.32 -16.32
C TYR A 18 14.79 -10.83 -16.01
N ALA A 19 14.02 -10.08 -16.80
CA ALA A 19 13.24 -8.98 -16.28
C ALA A 19 12.31 -9.60 -15.23
N GLN A 20 12.90 -10.07 -14.13
CA GLN A 20 12.29 -9.94 -12.83
C GLN A 20 12.07 -8.45 -12.74
N TRP A 21 10.81 -8.08 -12.85
CA TRP A 21 10.33 -6.78 -12.42
C TRP A 21 10.83 -6.63 -10.99
N VAL A 22 11.97 -5.97 -10.84
CA VAL A 22 12.46 -5.54 -9.55
C VAL A 22 11.51 -4.41 -9.21
N ASN A 23 10.36 -4.73 -8.62
CA ASN A 23 9.60 -3.71 -7.91
C ASN A 23 10.61 -3.09 -6.94
N ALA A 24 10.80 -1.77 -7.05
CA ALA A 24 11.66 -1.02 -6.14
C ALA A 24 11.32 -1.48 -4.72
N LEU A 25 12.34 -1.91 -3.98
CA LEU A 25 12.32 -2.86 -2.85
C LEU A 25 11.32 -2.63 -1.70
N GLY A 26 10.42 -1.64 -1.76
CA GLY A 26 9.44 -1.37 -0.73
C GLY A 26 7.97 -1.41 -1.10
N CYS A 27 7.53 -1.07 -2.30
CA CYS A 27 6.08 -1.08 -2.56
C CYS A 27 5.52 -2.51 -2.51
N TYR A 28 4.44 -2.71 -1.78
CA TYR A 28 3.73 -3.98 -1.81
C TYR A 28 3.06 -4.21 -3.18
N SER A 29 3.15 -5.44 -3.68
CA SER A 29 2.59 -5.84 -4.99
C SER A 29 1.12 -6.29 -4.91
N GLY A 30 0.55 -6.26 -3.72
CA GLY A 30 -0.84 -6.60 -3.39
C GLY A 30 -1.12 -6.25 -1.92
N GLY A 31 -2.39 -6.29 -1.53
CA GLY A 31 -2.82 -5.83 -0.20
C GLY A 31 -4.04 -4.93 -0.30
N LEU A 32 -4.41 -4.30 0.82
CA LEU A 32 -5.44 -3.27 0.82
C LEU A 32 -4.82 -1.98 0.26
N GLY A 33 -5.39 -1.43 -0.81
CA GLY A 33 -4.98 -0.10 -1.28
C GLY A 33 -5.44 0.99 -0.30
N PHE A 34 -4.69 2.09 -0.18
CA PHE A 34 -5.08 3.23 0.68
C PHE A 34 -6.52 3.67 0.39
N ASN A 35 -6.90 3.76 -0.88
CA ASN A 35 -8.25 4.18 -1.31
C ASN A 35 -9.38 3.22 -0.90
N ASN A 36 -9.07 2.03 -0.39
CA ASN A 36 -10.06 1.05 0.08
C ASN A 36 -10.17 1.01 1.61
N LEU A 37 -9.49 1.90 2.36
CA LEU A 37 -9.49 1.88 3.82
C LEU A 37 -10.89 2.01 4.42
N HIS A 38 -11.81 2.71 3.75
CA HIS A 38 -13.22 2.79 4.15
C HIS A 38 -14.11 1.64 3.63
N GLY A 39 -13.52 0.58 3.08
CA GLY A 39 -14.23 -0.62 2.62
C GLY A 39 -14.92 -0.46 1.26
N GLY A 40 -14.48 0.50 0.46
CA GLY A 40 -15.09 0.85 -0.82
C GLY A 40 -14.27 0.57 -2.06
N ASP A 41 -14.83 0.88 -3.22
CA ASP A 41 -14.13 0.86 -4.50
C ASP A 41 -12.90 1.80 -4.48
N ASN A 42 -11.85 1.44 -5.22
CA ASN A 42 -10.57 2.18 -5.37
C ASN A 42 -10.70 3.66 -5.82
N ASN A 43 -11.91 4.17 -6.02
CA ASN A 43 -12.22 5.49 -6.58
C ASN A 43 -12.26 6.62 -5.54
N ASN A 44 -12.25 6.32 -4.25
CA ASN A 44 -12.18 7.34 -3.21
C ASN A 44 -10.71 7.73 -2.99
N ASP A 45 -10.34 8.96 -3.35
CA ASP A 45 -9.01 9.49 -3.02
C ASP A 45 -8.94 9.82 -1.52
N LEU A 46 -8.23 8.98 -0.75
CA LEU A 46 -8.06 9.15 0.69
C LEU A 46 -6.72 9.83 1.05
N THR A 47 -6.02 10.42 0.08
CA THR A 47 -4.67 10.97 0.27
C THR A 47 -4.56 11.94 1.44
N GLU A 48 -5.48 12.89 1.58
CA GLU A 48 -5.42 13.90 2.65
C GLU A 48 -5.72 13.32 4.03
N GLU A 49 -6.59 12.32 4.11
CA GLU A 49 -6.88 11.62 5.37
C GLU A 49 -5.66 10.79 5.81
N VAL A 50 -5.03 10.08 4.88
CA VAL A 50 -3.80 9.33 5.17
C VAL A 50 -2.65 10.28 5.53
N LYS A 51 -2.54 11.47 4.90
CA LYS A 51 -1.57 12.50 5.33
C LYS A 51 -1.80 13.00 6.75
N ASN A 52 -3.05 13.10 7.20
CA ASN A 52 -3.37 13.46 8.57
C ASN A 52 -2.95 12.36 9.56
N ASP A 53 -3.13 11.08 9.18
CA ASP A 53 -2.59 9.95 9.94
C ASP A 53 -1.07 9.93 9.97
N ILE A 54 -0.39 10.28 8.86
CA ILE A 54 1.07 10.47 8.81
C ILE A 54 1.48 11.57 9.80
N HIS A 55 0.81 12.73 9.79
CA HIS A 55 1.09 13.81 10.73
C HIS A 55 0.98 13.35 12.19
N THR A 56 -0.09 12.62 12.51
CA THR A 56 -0.33 12.07 13.86
C THR A 56 0.74 11.05 14.25
N THR A 57 1.10 10.15 13.34
CA THR A 57 2.14 9.13 13.53
C THR A 57 3.49 9.77 13.78
N CYS A 58 3.89 10.73 12.94
CA CYS A 58 5.17 11.41 13.07
C CYS A 58 5.26 12.31 14.30
N THR A 59 4.15 12.94 14.71
CA THR A 59 4.10 13.68 15.97
C THR A 59 4.35 12.76 17.17
N LYS A 60 3.81 11.53 17.14
CA LYS A 60 4.05 10.52 18.20
C LYS A 60 5.46 9.92 18.16
N ALA A 61 6.07 9.83 16.99
CA ALA A 61 7.41 9.27 16.82
C ALA A 61 8.53 10.29 17.12
N ALA A 62 8.30 11.57 16.85
CA ALA A 62 9.30 12.62 16.93
C ALA A 62 10.02 12.66 18.29
N GLY A 63 11.36 12.68 18.24
CA GLY A 63 12.22 12.72 19.42
C GLY A 63 12.42 11.37 20.11
N LYS A 64 11.72 10.30 19.69
CA LYS A 64 11.98 8.95 20.22
C LYS A 64 13.29 8.41 19.68
N THR A 65 14.07 7.80 20.57
CA THR A 65 15.25 7.00 20.17
C THR A 65 14.77 5.62 19.76
N ILE A 66 14.95 5.28 18.49
CA ILE A 66 14.60 3.98 17.93
C ILE A 66 15.80 3.05 18.12
N LYS A 67 15.56 1.88 18.70
CA LYS A 67 16.58 0.84 18.93
C LYS A 67 16.22 -0.42 18.14
N PRO A 68 17.19 -1.28 17.78
CA PRO A 68 16.89 -2.50 17.04
C PRO A 68 15.87 -3.42 17.73
N SER A 69 15.92 -3.51 19.06
CA SER A 69 14.98 -4.29 19.86
C SER A 69 13.70 -3.55 20.25
N GLU A 70 13.64 -2.23 20.01
CA GLU A 70 12.53 -1.36 20.41
C GLU A 70 12.13 -0.44 19.24
N PRO A 71 11.62 -1.02 18.13
CA PRO A 71 11.04 -0.24 17.04
C PRO A 71 9.83 0.58 17.50
N PHE A 72 9.58 1.70 16.82
CA PHE A 72 8.33 2.42 16.98
C PHE A 72 7.23 1.72 16.19
N TRP A 73 6.10 1.47 16.84
CA TRP A 73 4.90 0.91 16.23
C TRP A 73 3.68 1.73 16.59
N LEU A 74 2.78 1.88 15.63
CA LEU A 74 1.45 2.43 15.83
C LEU A 74 0.50 1.71 14.87
N CYS A 75 -0.72 1.47 15.31
CA CYS A 75 -1.81 1.05 14.44
C CYS A 75 -2.92 2.10 14.51
N THR A 76 -3.47 2.49 13.35
CA THR A 76 -4.62 3.39 13.27
C THR A 76 -5.82 2.66 12.67
N ASN A 77 -6.95 2.68 13.38
CA ASN A 77 -8.20 2.08 12.91
C ASN A 77 -8.91 3.00 11.92
N TRP A 78 -9.42 2.42 10.84
CA TRP A 78 -10.19 3.07 9.79
C TRP A 78 -11.58 2.43 9.71
N GLU A 79 -12.61 3.16 10.10
CA GLU A 79 -13.98 2.64 10.05
C GLU A 79 -14.40 2.41 8.60
N ARG A 80 -14.91 1.22 8.30
CA ARG A 80 -15.57 0.93 7.02
C ARG A 80 -16.92 1.62 7.02
N ASN A 81 -16.93 2.85 6.52
CA ASN A 81 -18.06 3.77 6.60
C ASN A 81 -18.68 4.09 5.23
N GLN A 82 -18.41 3.28 4.20
CA GLN A 82 -19.13 3.42 2.94
C GLN A 82 -20.63 3.52 3.23
N SER A 83 -21.26 4.57 2.74
CA SER A 83 -22.72 4.66 2.83
C SER A 83 -23.30 3.50 2.04
N PRO A 84 -24.33 2.80 2.56
CA PRO A 84 -24.96 1.77 1.77
C PRO A 84 -25.49 2.48 0.53
N ASN A 85 -25.21 1.92 -0.64
CA ASN A 85 -25.89 2.33 -1.86
C ASN A 85 -27.05 1.36 -2.06
N PRO A 86 -28.21 1.59 -1.41
CA PRO A 86 -29.36 0.69 -1.53
C PRO A 86 -29.85 0.60 -2.99
N ASP A 87 -29.57 1.63 -3.78
CA ASP A 87 -29.91 1.70 -5.20
C ASP A 87 -28.81 1.13 -6.10
N CYS A 88 -27.73 0.56 -5.55
CA CYS A 88 -26.62 0.06 -6.37
C CYS A 88 -27.10 -0.99 -7.37
N PHE A 89 -27.89 -1.97 -6.90
CA PHE A 89 -28.41 -3.01 -7.77
C PHE A 89 -29.42 -2.46 -8.77
N SER A 90 -30.36 -1.61 -8.34
CA SER A 90 -31.36 -1.01 -9.25
C SER A 90 -30.70 -0.12 -10.30
N ASN A 91 -29.74 0.72 -9.92
CA ASN A 91 -28.98 1.57 -10.85
C ASN A 91 -28.21 0.73 -11.89
N CYS A 92 -27.63 -0.40 -11.48
CA CYS A 92 -26.97 -1.31 -12.40
C CYS A 92 -27.97 -1.91 -13.41
N ILE A 93 -29.10 -2.41 -12.91
CA ILE A 93 -30.16 -2.96 -13.76
C ILE A 93 -30.69 -1.91 -14.74
N ASP A 94 -30.95 -0.68 -14.29
CA ASP A 94 -31.42 0.42 -15.11
C ASP A 94 -30.40 0.82 -16.18
N GLY A 95 -29.11 0.90 -15.83
CA GLY A 95 -28.03 1.14 -16.77
C GLY A 95 -27.90 0.05 -17.82
N CYS A 96 -28.00 -1.22 -17.42
CA CYS A 96 -27.97 -2.35 -18.36
C CYS A 96 -29.20 -2.40 -19.26
N ASN A 97 -30.38 -2.04 -18.75
CA ASN A 97 -31.62 -1.99 -19.52
C ASN A 97 -31.62 -0.89 -20.59
N ALA A 98 -30.78 0.13 -20.45
CA ALA A 98 -30.58 1.18 -21.45
C ALA A 98 -29.67 0.76 -22.62
N LEU A 99 -29.03 -0.41 -22.55
CA LEU A 99 -28.15 -0.92 -23.61
C LEU A 99 -28.91 -1.75 -24.67
N ASP A 100 -28.28 -1.91 -25.84
CA ASP A 100 -28.79 -2.78 -26.91
C ASP A 100 -28.92 -4.25 -26.46
N GLU A 101 -29.89 -4.95 -27.07
CA GLU A 101 -30.27 -6.31 -26.66
C GLU A 101 -29.14 -7.35 -26.75
N ASN A 102 -28.17 -7.12 -27.64
CA ASN A 102 -26.99 -7.96 -27.84
C ASN A 102 -25.95 -7.86 -26.70
N VAL A 103 -25.99 -6.80 -25.87
CA VAL A 103 -25.07 -6.58 -24.74
C VAL A 103 -25.79 -6.49 -23.39
N ARG A 104 -27.10 -6.21 -23.38
CA ARG A 104 -27.94 -6.10 -22.18
C ARG A 104 -27.82 -7.32 -21.27
N TRP A 105 -27.94 -8.53 -21.83
CA TRP A 105 -27.90 -9.75 -21.02
C TRP A 105 -26.55 -9.99 -20.33
N GLY A 106 -25.44 -9.70 -21.02
CA GLY A 106 -24.10 -9.79 -20.43
C GLY A 106 -23.88 -8.77 -19.33
N CYS A 107 -24.43 -7.55 -19.49
CA CYS A 107 -24.40 -6.51 -18.48
C CYS A 107 -25.20 -6.91 -17.23
N LEU A 108 -26.45 -7.37 -17.40
CA LEU A 108 -27.33 -7.75 -16.29
C LEU A 108 -26.74 -8.86 -15.41
N LEU A 109 -25.99 -9.79 -16.00
CA LEU A 109 -25.28 -10.85 -15.25
C LEU A 109 -24.15 -10.32 -14.37
N GLY A 110 -23.65 -9.11 -14.65
CA GLY A 110 -22.62 -8.43 -13.86
C GLY A 110 -23.18 -7.58 -12.72
N CYS A 111 -24.50 -7.40 -12.62
CA CYS A 111 -25.12 -6.66 -11.52
C CYS A 111 -25.15 -7.53 -10.25
N ASP A 112 -24.41 -7.12 -9.23
CA ASP A 112 -24.38 -7.79 -7.94
C ASP A 112 -25.52 -7.30 -7.03
N SER A 113 -26.41 -8.20 -6.62
CA SER A 113 -27.52 -7.87 -5.71
C SER A 113 -27.07 -7.48 -4.31
N ASN A 114 -25.81 -7.76 -3.95
CA ASN A 114 -25.22 -7.42 -2.66
C ASN A 114 -24.36 -6.16 -2.73
N CYS A 115 -24.33 -5.43 -3.84
CA CYS A 115 -23.46 -4.25 -3.99
C CYS A 115 -23.88 -3.04 -3.14
N GLY A 116 -24.96 -3.15 -2.37
CA GLY A 116 -25.34 -2.21 -1.30
C GLY A 116 -25.04 -2.70 0.13
N ALA A 117 -24.51 -3.91 0.30
CA ALA A 117 -24.21 -4.48 1.62
C ALA A 117 -22.88 -3.93 2.14
N ILE A 118 -22.93 -3.15 3.22
CA ILE A 118 -21.72 -2.81 3.97
C ILE A 118 -21.43 -3.98 4.89
N GLU A 119 -20.27 -4.62 4.73
CA GLU A 119 -19.66 -5.30 5.87
C GLU A 119 -19.11 -4.21 6.80
N GLY A 120 -19.93 -3.77 7.76
CA GLY A 120 -19.45 -2.89 8.83
C GLY A 120 -18.16 -3.46 9.47
N GLY A 121 -17.38 -2.61 10.12
CA GLY A 121 -16.13 -3.03 10.74
C GLY A 121 -15.02 -2.03 10.52
N PHE A 122 -13.79 -2.49 10.69
CA PHE A 122 -12.61 -1.66 10.58
C PHE A 122 -11.63 -2.28 9.59
N ASN A 123 -10.88 -1.43 8.92
CA ASN A 123 -9.56 -1.72 8.41
C ASN A 123 -8.55 -0.96 9.28
N HIS A 124 -7.26 -1.09 8.99
CA HIS A 124 -6.25 -0.30 9.69
C HIS A 124 -5.05 0.01 8.81
N ILE A 125 -4.19 0.90 9.30
CA ILE A 125 -2.82 1.04 8.81
C ILE A 125 -1.87 0.70 9.96
N ASP A 126 -0.94 -0.21 9.70
CA ASP A 126 0.22 -0.43 10.55
C ASP A 126 1.36 0.51 10.14
N TRP A 127 1.87 1.23 11.12
CA TRP A 127 2.97 2.16 11.00
C TRP A 127 4.16 1.65 11.78
N ALA A 128 5.34 1.69 11.18
CA ALA A 128 6.55 1.47 11.95
C ALA A 128 7.76 2.24 11.48
N ILE A 129 8.66 2.45 12.44
CA ILE A 129 9.97 3.03 12.23
C ILE A 129 10.97 2.17 13.01
N GLU A 130 11.93 1.62 12.27
CA GLU A 130 12.86 0.63 12.77
C GLU A 130 14.30 1.06 12.48
N VAL A 131 15.23 0.61 13.30
CA VAL A 131 16.65 0.51 12.94
C VAL A 131 16.98 -0.97 12.96
N ARG A 132 17.71 -1.46 11.96
CA ARG A 132 17.95 -2.91 11.83
C ARG A 132 19.29 -3.32 12.45
N ASP A 133 19.44 -4.63 12.67
CA ASP A 133 20.62 -5.20 13.31
C ASP A 133 21.94 -4.69 12.69
N GLY A 134 22.86 -4.26 13.56
CA GLY A 134 24.13 -3.65 13.16
C GLY A 134 24.09 -2.13 13.01
N GLN A 135 22.92 -1.49 13.09
CA GLN A 135 22.79 -0.03 13.14
C GLN A 135 22.75 0.47 14.58
N ALA A 136 23.34 1.64 14.82
CA ALA A 136 23.24 2.33 16.10
C ALA A 136 21.81 2.84 16.34
N GLU A 137 21.39 2.85 17.62
CA GLU A 137 20.18 3.54 18.02
C GLU A 137 20.27 5.04 17.69
N LYS A 138 19.14 5.63 17.29
CA LYS A 138 19.10 7.04 16.88
C LYS A 138 17.72 7.64 17.05
N ALA A 139 17.69 8.94 17.29
CA ALA A 139 16.46 9.70 17.40
C ALA A 139 15.88 10.02 16.01
N ILE A 140 14.58 9.83 15.84
CA ILE A 140 13.86 10.22 14.62
C ILE A 140 13.29 11.63 14.78
N SER A 141 13.49 12.50 13.78
CA SER A 141 12.83 13.81 13.74
C SER A 141 11.43 13.73 13.11
N TYR A 142 10.59 14.72 13.39
CA TYR A 142 9.28 14.83 12.73
C TYR A 142 9.44 14.93 11.21
N GLU A 143 10.37 15.75 10.74
CA GLU A 143 10.62 16.01 9.32
C GLU A 143 11.07 14.75 8.59
N GLN A 144 12.02 13.99 9.16
CA GLN A 144 12.46 12.72 8.60
C GLN A 144 11.32 11.71 8.48
N CYS A 145 10.48 11.60 9.52
CA CYS A 145 9.33 10.72 9.51
C CYS A 145 8.30 11.15 8.45
N SER A 146 7.97 12.44 8.43
CA SER A 146 6.95 13.00 7.53
C SER A 146 7.41 12.88 6.08
N GLU A 147 8.67 13.18 5.77
CA GLU A 147 9.23 13.06 4.42
C GLU A 147 9.21 11.62 3.92
N ALA A 148 9.63 10.66 4.77
CA ALA A 148 9.63 9.24 4.41
C ALA A 148 8.21 8.74 4.09
N PHE A 149 7.26 8.90 5.01
CA PHE A 149 5.90 8.39 4.79
C PHE A 149 5.16 9.09 3.63
N ASN A 150 5.36 10.40 3.41
CA ASN A 150 4.76 11.07 2.25
C ASN A 150 5.36 10.61 0.92
N THR A 151 6.67 10.31 0.91
CA THR A 151 7.32 9.73 -0.27
C THR A 151 6.72 8.37 -0.60
N GLU A 152 6.54 7.53 0.40
CA GLU A 152 5.94 6.20 0.22
C GLU A 152 4.47 6.26 -0.22
N LEU A 153 3.65 7.10 0.41
CA LEU A 153 2.25 7.31 0.00
C LEU A 153 2.14 7.77 -1.47
N GLY A 154 3.06 8.64 -1.92
CA GLY A 154 3.09 9.13 -3.30
C GLY A 154 3.60 8.09 -4.31
N GLY A 155 4.28 7.04 -3.87
CA GLY A 155 4.90 6.02 -4.74
C GLY A 155 4.23 4.65 -4.72
N CYS A 156 3.57 4.29 -3.62
CA CYS A 156 3.08 2.93 -3.36
C CYS A 156 1.60 2.93 -2.98
N HIS A 157 0.72 2.48 -3.86
CA HIS A 157 -0.74 2.53 -3.65
C HIS A 157 -1.29 1.60 -2.56
N ALA A 158 -0.57 0.53 -2.21
CA ALA A 158 -0.98 -0.50 -1.27
C ALA A 158 -0.06 -0.57 -0.05
N GLY A 159 0.68 0.50 0.23
CA GLY A 159 1.67 0.52 1.29
C GLY A 159 3.05 0.06 0.85
N SER A 160 3.99 0.15 1.78
CA SER A 160 5.38 -0.17 1.54
C SER A 160 6.19 -0.42 2.79
N GLU A 161 7.37 -1.00 2.58
CA GLU A 161 8.44 -1.09 3.56
C GLU A 161 9.78 -0.65 2.94
N GLN A 162 10.37 0.47 3.37
CA GLN A 162 11.57 1.02 2.73
C GLN A 162 12.53 1.73 3.68
N ASN A 163 13.79 1.88 3.25
CA ASN A 163 14.80 2.58 4.01
C ASN A 163 14.88 4.06 3.63
N HIS A 164 14.75 4.93 4.63
CA HIS A 164 14.96 6.38 4.51
C HIS A 164 15.77 6.86 5.71
N PHE A 165 16.78 7.71 5.48
CA PHE A 165 17.59 8.30 6.56
C PHE A 165 18.15 7.26 7.54
N ASP A 166 18.54 6.09 7.02
CA ASP A 166 19.00 4.93 7.79
C ASP A 166 17.95 4.33 8.75
N PHE A 167 16.67 4.71 8.66
CA PHE A 167 15.54 4.04 9.30
C PHE A 167 14.79 3.19 8.29
N TRP A 168 14.19 2.10 8.74
CA TRP A 168 13.21 1.35 7.97
C TRP A 168 11.81 1.81 8.33
N PHE A 169 11.05 2.26 7.34
CA PHE A 169 9.68 2.73 7.48
C PHE A 169 8.74 1.69 6.89
N ARG A 170 7.65 1.40 7.61
CA ARG A 170 6.53 0.60 7.12
C ARG A 170 5.25 1.41 7.20
N ILE A 171 4.52 1.47 6.10
CA ILE A 171 3.15 1.95 6.00
C ILE A 171 2.31 0.85 5.35
N ASP A 172 1.52 0.14 6.14
CA ASP A 172 0.89 -1.10 5.69
C ASP A 172 -0.63 -1.11 5.95
N PRO A 173 -1.44 -0.77 4.94
CA PRO A 173 -2.89 -0.86 5.03
C PRO A 173 -3.35 -2.33 5.04
N ASN A 174 -4.15 -2.69 6.04
CA ASN A 174 -4.60 -4.06 6.26
C ASN A 174 -6.10 -4.12 6.55
N ARG A 175 -6.67 -5.32 6.36
CA ARG A 175 -8.06 -5.60 6.73
C ARG A 175 -8.17 -5.84 8.23
N ASP A 176 -9.38 -5.67 8.74
CA ASP A 176 -9.75 -5.85 10.15
C ASP A 176 -9.27 -4.70 11.05
N ALA A 177 -9.71 -4.71 12.30
CA ALA A 177 -9.28 -3.72 13.29
C ALA A 177 -7.83 -3.97 13.72
N CYS A 178 -7.21 -2.94 14.27
CA CYS A 178 -5.96 -3.08 15.02
C CYS A 178 -6.06 -4.20 16.07
N PRO A 179 -4.99 -5.00 16.26
CA PRO A 179 -4.95 -6.07 17.26
C PRO A 179 -5.02 -5.59 18.71
#